data_AF-A0A5C8WLW4-F1
#
_entry.id   AF-A0A5C8WLW4-F1
#
_cell.length_a   1.000
_cell.length_b   1.000
_cell.length_c   1.000
_cell.angle_alpha   90.00
_cell.angle_beta   90.00
_cell.angle_gamma   90.00
#
_symmetry.space_group_name_H-M   'P 1'
#
loop_
_entity.id
_entity.type
_entity.pdbx_description
1 polymer ?
#
loop_
_entity_poly.entity_id
_entity_poly.type
_entity_poly.pdbx_seq_one_letter_code
_entity_poly.pdbx_strand_id
1 'polypeptide(L)'
;MSLPTLPDYQTLMLPVLRISAEGETTIPKVVERIAEEFSLTPDQMAELLPSGRGIRLINNRAHWAKTYLLKAGLLDQPRRGVFRATGRGLEVLKRGLKRIDNTVLADFDEFRSFAKTKLRASGDVPTASVVSLGVV
;
A
#
# COMPACT_ATOMS: atom_id res chain seq x y z
N MET A 1 -0.23 15.64 -20.98
CA MET A 1 -1.11 14.50 -20.64
C MET A 1 -0.24 13.44 -19.99
N SER A 2 -0.15 13.43 -18.66
CA SER A 2 0.61 12.40 -17.95
C SER A 2 -0.16 11.08 -18.08
N LEU A 3 0.52 10.04 -18.56
CA LEU A 3 0.00 8.68 -18.69
C LEU A 3 -0.73 8.27 -17.40
N PRO A 4 -1.78 7.42 -17.44
CA PRO A 4 -2.36 6.87 -16.23
C PRO A 4 -1.28 6.07 -15.51
N THR A 5 -0.60 6.72 -14.56
CA THR A 5 0.46 6.13 -13.77
C THR A 5 -0.17 5.08 -12.87
N LEU A 6 0.39 3.87 -12.83
CA LEU A 6 -0.01 2.85 -11.87
C LEU A 6 -0.11 3.50 -10.47
N PRO A 7 -1.14 3.19 -9.65
CA PRO A 7 -1.31 3.81 -8.34
C PRO A 7 -0.16 3.45 -7.41
N ASP A 8 0.40 4.43 -6.72
CA ASP A 8 1.49 4.24 -5.75
C ASP A 8 1.00 3.52 -4.47
N TYR A 9 1.93 3.04 -3.63
CA TYR A 9 1.56 2.27 -2.44
C TYR A 9 0.70 3.05 -1.44
N GLN A 10 0.85 4.38 -1.33
CA GLN A 10 0.00 5.21 -0.47
C GLN A 10 -1.41 5.33 -1.06
N THR A 11 -1.52 5.53 -2.38
CA THR A 11 -2.82 5.50 -3.07
C THR A 11 -3.55 4.17 -2.82
N LEU A 12 -2.80 3.07 -2.74
CA LEU A 12 -3.36 1.74 -2.48
C LEU A 12 -3.71 1.48 -1.00
N MET A 13 -3.27 2.28 -0.03
CA MET A 13 -3.57 2.02 1.39
C MET A 13 -5.07 2.04 1.70
N LEU A 14 -5.80 3.02 1.17
CA LEU A 14 -7.23 3.12 1.38
C LEU A 14 -8.02 1.94 0.78
N PRO A 15 -7.87 1.60 -0.51
CA PRO A 15 -8.60 0.47 -1.09
C PRO A 15 -8.19 -0.86 -0.45
N VAL A 16 -6.91 -1.05 -0.08
CA VAL A 16 -6.47 -2.24 0.68
C VAL A 16 -7.20 -2.35 2.00
N LEU A 17 -7.29 -1.26 2.78
CA LEU A 17 -7.99 -1.26 4.06
C LEU A 17 -9.49 -1.52 3.87
N ARG A 18 -10.11 -0.90 2.88
CA ARG A 18 -11.54 -1.07 2.54
C ARG A 18 -11.87 -2.51 2.17
N ILE A 19 -11.09 -3.12 1.27
CA ILE A 19 -11.28 -4.54 0.89
C ILE A 19 -11.09 -5.45 2.12
N SER A 20 -10.12 -5.13 2.97
CA SER A 20 -9.88 -5.89 4.21
C SER A 20 -10.96 -5.70 5.27
N ALA A 21 -11.79 -4.66 5.14
CA ALA A 21 -12.94 -4.43 6.02
C ALA A 21 -14.15 -5.30 5.65
N GLU A 22 -14.22 -5.77 4.39
CA GLU A 22 -15.26 -6.72 3.94
C GLU A 22 -15.05 -8.11 4.56
N GLY A 23 -13.82 -8.46 4.96
CA GLY A 23 -13.49 -9.72 5.60
C GLY A 23 -12.02 -10.12 5.43
N GLU A 24 -11.72 -11.40 5.65
CA GLU A 24 -10.37 -11.93 5.42
C GLU A 24 -10.02 -11.93 3.93
N THR A 25 -8.87 -11.34 3.61
CA THR A 25 -8.39 -11.21 2.23
C THR A 25 -6.90 -11.52 2.11
N THR A 26 -6.41 -11.60 0.87
CA THR A 26 -5.02 -11.89 0.52
C THR A 26 -4.52 -10.87 -0.50
N ILE A 27 -3.20 -10.73 -0.66
CA ILE A 27 -2.64 -9.78 -1.64
C ILE A 27 -3.15 -10.04 -3.06
N PRO A 28 -3.20 -11.30 -3.58
CA PRO A 28 -3.76 -11.57 -4.89
C PRO A 28 -5.20 -11.05 -5.05
N LYS A 29 -6.08 -11.37 -4.10
CA LYS A 29 -7.48 -10.91 -4.13
C LYS A 29 -7.61 -9.39 -4.09
N VAL A 30 -6.79 -8.75 -3.28
CA VAL A 30 -6.74 -7.28 -3.20
C VAL A 30 -6.26 -6.68 -4.52
N VAL A 31 -5.24 -7.27 -5.14
CA VAL A 31 -4.71 -6.80 -6.42
C VAL A 31 -5.73 -6.98 -7.54
N GLU A 32 -6.48 -8.08 -7.57
CA GLU A 32 -7.58 -8.29 -8.53
C GLU A 32 -8.63 -7.18 -8.42
N ARG A 33 -9.12 -6.92 -7.19
CA ARG A 33 -10.11 -5.87 -6.93
C ARG A 33 -9.58 -4.46 -7.25
N ILE A 34 -8.32 -4.18 -6.95
CA ILE A 34 -7.66 -2.91 -7.31
C ILE A 34 -7.54 -2.79 -8.83
N ALA A 35 -7.24 -3.87 -9.54
CA ALA A 35 -7.16 -3.85 -10.99
C ALA A 35 -8.50 -3.44 -11.62
N GLU A 36 -9.60 -3.97 -11.08
CA GLU A 36 -10.96 -3.58 -11.48
C GLU A 36 -11.27 -2.12 -11.10
N GLU A 37 -11.02 -1.72 -9.86
CA GLU A 37 -11.34 -0.37 -9.34
C GLU A 37 -10.58 0.74 -10.07
N PHE A 38 -9.32 0.51 -10.43
CA PHE A 38 -8.48 1.47 -11.14
C PHE A 38 -8.47 1.26 -12.66
N SER A 39 -9.25 0.29 -13.17
CA SER A 39 -9.29 -0.09 -14.60
C SER A 39 -7.88 -0.32 -15.17
N LEU A 40 -7.06 -1.07 -14.44
CA LEU A 40 -5.68 -1.35 -14.82
C LEU A 40 -5.65 -2.22 -16.08
N THR A 41 -4.81 -1.84 -17.04
CA THR A 41 -4.62 -2.61 -18.27
C THR A 41 -3.79 -3.88 -18.01
N PRO A 42 -3.88 -4.89 -18.88
CA PRO A 42 -3.02 -6.07 -18.79
C PRO A 42 -1.52 -5.73 -18.76
N ASP A 43 -1.11 -4.68 -19.49
CA ASP A 43 0.26 -4.19 -19.53
C ASP A 43 0.70 -3.62 -18.17
N GLN A 44 -0.13 -2.77 -17.57
CA GLN A 44 0.09 -2.23 -16.21
C GLN A 44 0.12 -3.33 -15.14
N MET A 45 -0.69 -4.38 -15.31
CA MET A 45 -0.70 -5.55 -14.43
C MET A 45 0.52 -6.45 -14.62
N ALA A 46 1.12 -6.46 -15.81
CA ALA A 46 2.33 -7.20 -16.14
C ALA A 46 3.62 -6.42 -15.83
N GLU A 47 3.53 -5.11 -15.59
CA GLU A 47 4.68 -4.24 -15.29
C GLU A 47 5.51 -4.82 -14.13
N LEU A 48 6.81 -4.98 -14.36
CA LEU A 48 7.75 -5.59 -13.42
C LEU A 48 8.57 -4.52 -12.68
N LEU A 49 9.06 -4.85 -11.49
CA LEU A 49 10.02 -4.01 -10.81
C LEU A 49 11.32 -3.87 -11.63
N PRO A 50 11.90 -2.66 -11.72
CA PRO A 50 13.19 -2.45 -12.40
C PRO A 50 14.35 -3.19 -11.72
N SER A 51 14.17 -3.66 -10.48
CA SER A 51 15.15 -4.45 -9.72
C SER A 51 15.38 -5.88 -10.24
N GLY A 52 14.74 -6.29 -11.34
CA GLY A 52 15.08 -7.52 -12.08
C GLY A 52 14.62 -8.85 -11.47
N ARG A 53 13.97 -8.85 -10.31
CA ARG A 53 13.52 -10.09 -9.62
C ARG A 53 12.22 -10.70 -10.18
N GLY A 54 11.70 -10.23 -11.31
CA GLY A 54 10.46 -10.75 -11.91
C GLY A 54 9.19 -10.50 -11.08
N ILE A 55 9.22 -9.56 -10.13
CA ILE A 55 8.08 -9.23 -9.28
C ILE A 55 7.23 -8.16 -9.98
N ARG A 56 5.91 -8.40 -10.08
CA ARG A 56 4.96 -7.40 -10.60
C ARG A 56 4.90 -6.17 -9.70
N LEU A 57 4.94 -4.99 -10.31
CA LEU A 57 4.97 -3.70 -9.62
C LEU A 57 3.73 -3.49 -8.76
N ILE A 58 2.54 -3.83 -9.26
CA ILE A 58 1.29 -3.73 -8.51
C ILE A 58 1.27 -4.62 -7.26
N ASN A 59 1.81 -5.85 -7.35
CA ASN A 59 1.92 -6.77 -6.22
C ASN A 59 2.82 -6.19 -5.14
N ASN A 60 3.97 -5.64 -5.52
CA ASN A 60 4.88 -4.98 -4.59
C ASN A 60 4.17 -3.81 -3.89
N ARG A 61 3.51 -2.92 -4.65
CA ARG A 61 2.82 -1.75 -4.09
C ARG A 61 1.70 -2.14 -3.13
N ALA A 62 0.89 -3.15 -3.45
CA ALA A 62 -0.13 -3.69 -2.56
C ALA A 62 0.49 -4.31 -1.29
N HIS A 63 1.63 -4.99 -1.41
CA HIS A 63 2.34 -5.55 -0.27
C HIS A 63 2.86 -4.47 0.70
N TRP A 64 3.38 -3.37 0.15
CA TRP A 64 3.83 -2.23 0.95
C TRP A 64 2.68 -1.50 1.64
N ALA A 65 1.57 -1.29 0.93
CA ALA A 65 0.34 -0.75 1.51
C ALA A 65 -0.12 -1.60 2.70
N LYS A 66 -0.25 -2.92 2.52
CA LYS A 66 -0.57 -3.87 3.60
C LYS A 66 0.41 -3.75 4.77
N THR A 67 1.72 -3.73 4.50
CA THR A 67 2.76 -3.68 5.53
C THR A 67 2.62 -2.42 6.39
N TYR A 68 2.42 -1.27 5.76
CA TYR A 68 2.29 0.00 6.46
C TYR A 68 1.01 0.04 7.32
N LEU A 69 -0.10 -0.46 6.80
CA LEU A 69 -1.35 -0.57 7.56
C LEU A 69 -1.25 -1.55 8.74
N LEU A 70 -0.54 -2.68 8.58
CA LEU A 70 -0.23 -3.59 9.68
C LEU A 70 0.61 -2.90 10.75
N LYS A 71 1.63 -2.13 10.35
CA LYS A 71 2.49 -1.40 11.29
C LYS A 71 1.77 -0.26 12.02
N ALA A 72 0.69 0.26 11.44
CA ALA A 72 -0.20 1.22 12.11
C ALA A 72 -1.32 0.55 12.95
N GLY A 73 -1.37 -0.78 13.01
CA GLY A 73 -2.42 -1.52 13.72
C GLY A 73 -3.81 -1.41 13.09
N LEU A 74 -3.90 -1.00 11.82
CA LEU A 74 -5.17 -0.91 11.08
C LEU A 74 -5.57 -2.24 10.44
N LEU A 75 -4.60 -3.12 10.22
CA LEU A 75 -4.83 -4.50 9.80
C LEU A 75 -4.34 -5.46 10.88
N ASP A 76 -4.93 -6.65 10.87
CA ASP A 76 -4.48 -7.82 11.60
C ASP A 76 -4.17 -8.95 10.63
N GLN A 77 -3.25 -9.84 11.00
CA GLN A 77 -2.84 -10.97 10.16
C GLN A 77 -3.08 -12.30 10.92
N PRO A 78 -4.31 -12.85 10.88
CA PRO A 78 -4.65 -14.04 11.66
C PRO A 78 -3.86 -15.28 11.22
N ARG A 79 -3.42 -15.34 9.96
CA ARG A 79 -2.62 -16.44 9.39
C ARG A 79 -1.72 -15.95 8.26
N ARG A 80 -0.68 -16.72 7.97
CA ARG A 80 0.30 -16.36 6.93
C ARG A 80 -0.40 -16.07 5.60
N GLY A 81 -0.20 -14.87 5.07
CA GLY A 81 -0.72 -14.46 3.77
C GLY A 81 -2.15 -13.93 3.75
N VAL A 82 -2.94 -14.11 4.83
CA VAL A 82 -4.30 -13.54 4.92
C VAL A 82 -4.40 -12.52 6.05
N PHE A 83 -5.12 -11.43 5.78
CA PHE A 83 -5.24 -10.27 6.64
C PHE A 83 -6.66 -9.71 6.59
N ARG A 84 -7.02 -8.93 7.61
CA ARG A 84 -8.33 -8.27 7.75
C ARG A 84 -8.19 -6.93 8.46
N ALA A 85 -9.17 -6.05 8.34
CA ALA A 85 -9.20 -4.81 9.10
C ALA A 85 -9.40 -5.08 10.60
N THR A 86 -8.70 -4.32 11.44
CA THR A 86 -8.98 -4.29 12.89
C THR A 86 -10.18 -3.40 13.16
N GLY A 87 -10.72 -3.45 14.40
CA GLY A 87 -11.72 -2.47 14.85
C GLY A 87 -11.24 -1.03 14.64
N ARG A 88 -9.96 -0.75 14.92
CA ARG A 88 -9.33 0.55 14.63
C ARG A 88 -9.31 0.88 13.13
N GLY A 89 -8.98 -0.09 12.28
CA GLY A 89 -9.04 0.06 10.82
C GLY A 89 -10.43 0.47 10.33
N LEU A 90 -11.49 -0.13 10.90
CA LEU A 90 -12.87 0.22 10.59
C LEU A 90 -13.22 1.65 11.03
N GLU A 91 -12.75 2.08 12.22
CA GLU A 91 -12.95 3.45 12.68
C GLU A 91 -12.27 4.48 11.76
N VAL A 92 -11.08 4.18 11.23
CA VAL A 92 -10.41 5.04 10.25
C VAL A 92 -11.24 5.16 8.96
N LEU A 93 -11.85 4.08 8.48
CA LEU A 93 -12.72 4.12 7.31
C LEU A 93 -13.98 4.98 7.56
N LYS A 94 -14.54 4.94 8.78
CA LYS A 94 -15.70 5.77 9.15
C LYS A 94 -15.40 7.27 9.14
N ARG A 95 -14.14 7.69 9.22
CA ARG A 95 -13.74 9.11 9.10
C ARG A 95 -14.01 9.69 7.70
N GLY A 96 -14.35 8.86 6.70
CA GLY A 96 -14.68 9.33 5.35
C GLY A 96 -13.48 9.93 4.61
N LEU A 97 -12.26 9.48 4.95
CA LEU A 97 -11.04 9.97 4.33
C LEU A 97 -11.00 9.58 2.84
N LYS A 98 -10.61 10.53 1.99
CA LYS A 98 -10.42 10.28 0.55
C LYS A 98 -9.12 9.54 0.23
N ARG A 99 -8.15 9.57 1.15
CA ARG A 99 -6.85 8.90 1.02
C ARG A 99 -6.32 8.54 2.41
N ILE A 100 -5.59 7.43 2.49
CA ILE A 100 -4.76 7.09 3.65
C ILE A 100 -3.32 7.12 3.15
N ASP A 101 -2.48 7.90 3.82
CA ASP A 101 -1.06 8.01 3.50
C ASP A 101 -0.22 8.06 4.78
N ASN A 102 1.09 8.21 4.64
CA ASN A 102 1.99 8.17 5.78
C ASN A 102 1.68 9.25 6.83
N THR A 103 1.06 10.38 6.46
CA THR A 103 0.63 11.42 7.41
C THR A 103 -0.52 10.95 8.29
N VAL A 104 -1.51 10.26 7.70
CA VAL A 104 -2.60 9.62 8.45
C VAL A 104 -2.03 8.52 9.34
N LEU A 105 -1.07 7.74 8.83
CA LEU A 105 -0.45 6.68 9.63
C LEU A 105 0.43 7.24 10.77
N ALA A 106 0.95 8.46 10.64
CA ALA A 106 1.77 9.11 11.68
C ALA A 106 0.96 9.46 12.94
N ASP A 107 -0.37 9.43 12.88
CA ASP A 107 -1.25 9.57 14.05
C ASP A 107 -1.17 8.35 14.99
N PHE A 108 -0.66 7.20 14.52
CA PHE A 108 -0.57 5.97 15.31
C PHE A 108 0.84 5.77 15.90
N ASP A 109 0.91 5.55 17.22
CA ASP A 109 2.15 5.33 17.97
C ASP A 109 3.01 4.17 17.44
N GLU A 110 2.37 3.08 17.04
CA GLU A 110 3.03 1.90 16.50
C GLU A 110 3.75 2.23 15.18
N PHE A 111 3.12 3.05 14.33
CA PHE A 111 3.70 3.50 13.08
C PHE A 111 4.82 4.51 13.30
N ARG A 112 4.67 5.46 14.25
CA ARG A 112 5.74 6.39 14.63
C ARG A 112 6.99 5.64 15.10
N SER A 113 6.81 4.59 15.89
CA SER A 113 7.90 3.74 16.38
C SER A 113 8.60 2.98 15.25
N PHE A 114 7.83 2.46 14.30
CA PHE A 114 8.36 1.83 13.08
C PHE A 114 9.13 2.81 12.21
N ALA A 115 8.57 4.00 11.94
CA ALA A 115 9.18 5.03 11.11
C ALA A 115 10.53 5.51 11.66
N LYS A 116 10.62 5.73 12.99
CA LYS A 116 11.88 6.06 13.68
C LYS A 116 12.96 5.00 13.50
N THR A 117 12.57 3.72 13.42
CA THR A 117 13.50 2.59 13.23
C THR A 117 13.96 2.47 11.77
N LYS A 118 13.05 2.63 10.81
CA LYS A 118 13.33 2.54 9.35
C LYS A 118 14.17 3.70 8.81
N LEU A 119 14.09 4.91 9.39
CA LEU A 119 14.92 6.04 8.97
C LEU A 119 16.43 5.76 9.13
N ARG A 120 16.81 4.84 10.02
CA ARG A 120 18.20 4.41 10.22
C ARG A 120 18.66 3.29 9.28
N ALA A 121 17.75 2.67 8.53
CA ALA A 121 18.01 1.50 7.68
C ALA A 121 17.29 1.66 6.32
N SER A 122 17.70 2.64 5.51
CA SER A 122 17.08 2.90 4.21
C SER A 122 17.74 2.08 3.10
N GLY A 123 16.92 1.35 2.32
CA GLY A 123 17.38 0.63 1.13
C GLY A 123 16.28 -0.07 0.31
N ASP A 124 15.12 -0.41 0.91
CA ASP A 124 14.16 -1.31 0.23
C ASP A 124 12.71 -0.79 0.16
N VAL A 125 12.40 0.41 0.66
CA VAL A 125 11.05 0.97 0.50
C VAL A 125 10.90 1.41 -0.96
N PRO A 126 9.81 1.06 -1.69
CA PRO A 126 9.56 1.58 -3.01
C PRO A 126 9.41 3.09 -2.89
N THR A 127 10.48 3.78 -3.26
CA THR A 127 10.48 5.22 -3.42
C THR A 127 9.45 5.49 -4.52
N ALA A 128 8.33 6.11 -4.15
CA ALA A 128 7.46 6.75 -5.13
C ALA A 128 8.37 7.67 -5.94
N SER A 129 8.46 7.40 -7.25
CA SER A 129 9.41 7.99 -8.20
C SER A 129 10.16 9.19 -7.64
N VAL A 130 11.46 9.00 -7.40
CA VAL A 130 12.39 10.11 -7.55
C VAL A 130 12.22 10.59 -8.98
N VAL A 131 11.34 11.57 -9.18
CA VAL A 131 11.55 12.53 -10.23
C VAL A 131 12.92 13.10 -9.89
N SER A 132 13.93 12.66 -10.65
CA SER A 132 15.21 13.32 -10.65
C SER A 132 14.90 14.76 -11.02
N LEU A 133 14.85 15.63 -10.01
CA LEU A 133 15.01 17.05 -10.24
C LEU A 133 16.46 17.17 -10.73
N GLY A 134 16.59 17.12 -12.05
CA GLY A 134 17.82 17.49 -12.72
C GLY A 134 18.18 18.88 -12.23
N VAL A 135 19.30 18.93 -11.52
CA VAL A 135 20.10 20.13 -11.37
C VAL A 135 20.36 20.67 -12.78
N VAL A 136 19.83 21.86 -13.07
CA VAL A 136 20.46 22.87 -13.92
C VAL A 136 20.20 24.24 -13.31
#